data_AF-A0A507QJ08-F1
#
_entry.id   AF-A0A507QJ08-F1
#
_cell.length_a   1.000
_cell.length_b   1.000
_cell.length_c   1.000
_cell.angle_alpha   90.00
_cell.angle_beta   90.00
_cell.angle_gamma   90.00
#
_symmetry.space_group_name_H-M   'P 1'
#
loop_
_entity.id
_entity.type
_entity.pdbx_description
1 polymer ?
#
loop_
_entity_poly.entity_id
_entity_poly.type
_entity_poly.pdbx_seq_one_letter_code
_entity_poly.pdbx_strand_id
1 'polypeptide(L)'
;MDAIFALPLAISTLSSFGASVNLIAFYVIWATLVFSSNPVRIELVGTAAVRLLFYVFPSLLFFLFDILIPSLAVVLKAHGEKGLPGGKKRGRIRLKEIKVAGWALLNIVLSIAAQAGIEYFRIRVLGWRRALRVQVKLPMPWEIVTDLARVLLSREVLSYILHRFGCHSRRSIPFIASSHQTWYHALHAPFPLTAHYDHPIAYLLTRFVPTYFPAMFFRIHLLTFFLYLALISIEETFAYSGYVLRPASFFLGGVARRADRHVLCQGKGNFGPWGLLDRICGSNAVMEEEDEEKDKEREKDTVKGNEKEKSTEIIGQENNITNHHNNEGENDEVIEIDIDEIAKMIEAPKRRSRTSSRKSGTTPVKRRLKRGRRSHDGYDHGDYNWRPRHD
;
A
#
# COMPACT_ATOMS: atom_id res chain seq x y z
N MET A 1 20.66 -12.81 -45.95
CA MET A 1 19.53 -12.36 -45.11
C MET A 1 19.47 -13.11 -43.77
N ASP A 2 20.54 -13.81 -43.36
CA ASP A 2 20.50 -14.72 -42.20
C ASP A 2 21.02 -14.12 -40.88
N ALA A 3 21.56 -12.90 -40.91
CA ALA A 3 22.08 -12.24 -39.70
C ALA A 3 21.00 -11.51 -38.88
N ILE A 4 19.86 -11.16 -39.49
CA ILE A 4 18.82 -10.34 -38.86
C ILE A 4 17.92 -11.19 -37.93
N PHE A 5 17.86 -12.50 -38.15
CA PHE A 5 17.11 -13.44 -37.29
C PHE A 5 17.92 -13.97 -36.08
N ALA A 6 19.23 -13.72 -36.02
CA ALA A 6 20.08 -14.20 -34.92
C ALA A 6 20.13 -13.23 -33.71
N LEU A 7 19.81 -11.94 -33.90
CA LEU A 7 19.89 -10.91 -32.86
C LEU A 7 18.91 -11.13 -31.69
N PRO A 8 17.62 -11.47 -31.91
CA PRO A 8 16.67 -11.71 -30.82
C PRO A 8 17.00 -12.97 -30.01
N LEU A 9 17.62 -13.97 -30.66
CA LEU A 9 18.05 -15.21 -30.03
C LEU A 9 19.34 -15.01 -29.21
N ALA A 10 20.26 -14.16 -29.68
CA ALA A 10 21.45 -13.76 -28.94
C ALA A 10 21.10 -12.93 -27.70
N ILE A 11 20.14 -11.99 -27.78
CA ILE A 11 19.71 -11.17 -26.63
C ILE A 11 18.97 -12.03 -25.59
N SER A 12 18.14 -12.99 -26.03
CA SER A 12 17.47 -13.94 -25.13
C SER A 12 18.45 -14.91 -24.47
N THR A 13 19.49 -15.36 -25.20
CA THR A 13 20.52 -16.25 -24.66
C THR A 13 21.51 -15.52 -23.75
N LEU A 14 21.93 -14.29 -24.07
CA LEU A 14 22.74 -13.45 -23.16
C LEU A 14 21.96 -13.06 -21.89
N SER A 15 20.66 -12.75 -22.01
CA SER A 15 19.78 -12.55 -20.86
C SER A 15 19.64 -13.81 -20.00
N SER A 16 19.48 -14.98 -20.64
CA SER A 16 19.41 -16.26 -19.93
C SER A 16 20.74 -16.71 -19.34
N PHE A 17 21.86 -16.35 -19.96
CA PHE A 17 23.21 -16.59 -19.45
C PHE A 17 23.49 -15.67 -18.27
N GLY A 18 23.14 -14.39 -18.35
CA GLY A 18 23.16 -13.47 -17.21
C GLY A 18 22.25 -13.94 -16.07
N ALA A 19 21.04 -14.39 -16.36
CA ALA A 19 20.10 -14.90 -15.35
C ALA A 19 20.57 -16.21 -14.70
N SER A 20 21.15 -17.14 -15.47
CA SER A 20 21.71 -18.39 -14.94
C SER A 20 23.00 -18.15 -14.16
N VAL A 21 23.90 -17.29 -14.62
CA VAL A 21 25.08 -16.83 -13.86
C VAL A 21 24.65 -16.12 -12.58
N ASN A 22 23.62 -15.29 -12.61
CA ASN A 22 23.06 -14.65 -11.42
C ASN A 22 22.47 -15.66 -10.44
N LEU A 23 21.81 -16.72 -10.92
CA LEU A 23 21.24 -17.76 -10.08
C LEU A 23 22.32 -18.67 -9.47
N ILE A 24 23.37 -19.00 -10.23
CA ILE A 24 24.54 -19.73 -9.72
C ILE A 24 25.30 -18.88 -8.71
N ALA A 25 25.57 -17.61 -9.01
CA ALA A 25 26.23 -16.68 -8.08
C ALA A 25 25.40 -16.53 -6.79
N PHE A 26 24.09 -16.34 -6.92
CA PHE A 26 23.18 -16.30 -5.78
C PHE A 26 23.23 -17.60 -4.98
N TYR A 27 23.18 -18.76 -5.65
CA TYR A 27 23.25 -20.06 -4.98
C TYR A 27 24.57 -20.24 -4.22
N VAL A 28 25.71 -19.89 -4.82
CA VAL A 28 27.02 -20.00 -4.17
C VAL A 28 27.11 -19.08 -2.96
N ILE A 29 26.64 -17.83 -3.08
CA ILE A 29 26.60 -16.89 -1.95
C ILE A 29 25.67 -17.40 -0.85
N TRP A 30 24.47 -17.86 -1.21
CA TRP A 30 23.50 -18.41 -0.27
C TRP A 30 24.04 -19.65 0.45
N ALA A 31 24.61 -20.60 -0.29
CA ALA A 31 25.22 -21.80 0.27
C ALA A 31 26.35 -21.43 1.24
N THR A 32 27.24 -20.54 0.82
CA THR A 32 28.35 -20.05 1.66
C THR A 32 27.82 -19.39 2.93
N LEU A 33 26.77 -18.57 2.84
CA LEU A 33 26.16 -17.92 4.00
C LEU A 33 25.55 -18.96 4.96
N VAL A 34 24.80 -19.93 4.44
CA VAL A 34 24.17 -20.98 5.25
C VAL A 34 25.20 -21.88 5.94
N PHE A 35 26.33 -22.19 5.28
CA PHE A 35 27.39 -23.02 5.88
C PHE A 35 28.29 -22.24 6.84
N SER A 36 28.57 -20.97 6.59
CA SER A 36 29.52 -20.16 7.38
C SER A 36 28.89 -19.48 8.59
N SER A 37 27.56 -19.31 8.62
CA SER A 37 26.89 -18.48 9.61
C SER A 37 25.87 -19.25 10.45
N ASN A 38 25.69 -18.81 11.71
CA ASN A 38 24.63 -19.33 12.57
C ASN A 38 23.25 -19.03 11.93
N PRO A 39 22.38 -20.04 11.75
CA PRO A 39 21.07 -19.85 11.12
C PRO A 39 20.18 -18.80 11.79
N VAL A 40 20.24 -18.64 13.12
CA VAL A 40 19.49 -17.59 13.83
C VAL A 40 20.00 -16.20 13.45
N ARG A 41 21.32 -16.06 13.26
CA ARG A 41 21.92 -14.80 12.82
C ARG A 41 21.47 -14.47 11.39
N ILE A 42 21.44 -15.45 10.49
CA ILE A 42 20.97 -15.25 9.10
C ILE A 42 19.51 -14.79 9.11
N GLU A 43 18.66 -15.44 9.90
CA GLU A 43 17.24 -15.07 10.02
C GLU A 43 17.06 -13.64 10.54
N LEU A 44 17.69 -13.28 11.66
CA LEU A 44 17.50 -11.97 12.29
C LEU A 44 18.13 -10.84 11.48
N VAL A 45 19.36 -11.02 10.98
CA VAL A 45 20.04 -10.02 10.15
C VAL A 45 19.30 -9.84 8.82
N GLY A 46 18.86 -10.91 8.18
CA GLY A 46 18.07 -10.82 6.96
C GLY A 46 16.71 -10.17 7.17
N THR A 47 16.03 -10.46 8.28
CA THR A 47 14.78 -9.77 8.67
C THR A 47 15.02 -8.27 8.85
N ALA A 48 16.08 -7.90 9.58
CA ALA A 48 16.45 -6.50 9.78
C ALA A 48 16.80 -5.81 8.45
N ALA A 49 17.57 -6.45 7.58
CA ALA A 49 17.95 -5.93 6.28
C ALA A 49 16.73 -5.70 5.38
N VAL A 50 15.81 -6.66 5.29
CA VAL A 50 14.58 -6.52 4.51
C VAL A 50 13.73 -5.36 5.04
N ARG A 51 13.52 -5.27 6.36
CA ARG A 51 12.79 -4.15 6.98
C ARG A 51 13.48 -2.81 6.74
N LEU A 52 14.80 -2.77 6.82
CA LEU A 52 15.57 -1.57 6.59
C LEU A 52 15.41 -1.07 5.14
N LEU A 53 15.59 -1.97 4.17
CA LEU A 53 15.60 -1.65 2.75
C LEU A 53 14.20 -1.35 2.20
N PHE A 54 13.19 -2.15 2.56
CA PHE A 54 11.87 -2.09 1.94
C PHE A 54 10.83 -1.33 2.76
N TYR A 55 11.14 -0.95 4.01
CA TYR A 55 10.25 -0.14 4.83
C TYR A 55 10.91 1.11 5.41
N VAL A 56 11.95 0.95 6.23
CA VAL A 56 12.51 2.07 6.99
C VAL A 56 13.13 3.10 6.07
N PHE A 57 14.00 2.70 5.15
CA PHE A 57 14.65 3.60 4.20
C PHE A 57 13.66 4.37 3.33
N PRO A 58 12.71 3.73 2.59
CA PRO A 58 11.76 4.47 1.77
C PRO A 58 10.78 5.31 2.60
N SER A 59 10.35 4.83 3.78
CA SER A 59 9.48 5.61 4.66
C SER A 59 10.19 6.85 5.24
N LEU A 60 11.47 6.74 5.58
CA LEU A 60 12.29 7.88 6.01
C LEU A 60 12.49 8.87 4.87
N LEU A 61 12.67 8.39 3.63
CA LEU A 61 12.76 9.26 2.47
C LEU A 61 11.47 10.05 2.24
N PHE A 62 10.30 9.38 2.31
CA PHE A 62 9.00 10.06 2.22
C PHE A 62 8.77 11.02 3.39
N PHE A 63 9.14 10.63 4.61
CA PHE A 63 9.06 11.49 5.79
C PHE A 63 9.94 12.74 5.65
N LEU A 64 11.16 12.59 5.14
CA LEU A 64 12.08 13.70 4.90
C LEU A 64 11.57 14.59 3.77
N PHE A 65 11.05 14.02 2.70
CA PHE A 65 10.44 14.77 1.60
C PHE A 65 9.23 15.60 2.08
N ASP A 66 8.38 15.05 2.96
CA ASP A 66 7.28 15.79 3.60
C ASP A 66 7.75 17.03 4.38
N ILE A 67 8.92 16.91 5.02
CA ILE A 67 9.51 17.97 5.84
C ILE A 67 10.20 19.02 4.98
N LEU A 68 10.99 18.60 3.99
CA LEU A 68 11.82 19.48 3.18
C LEU A 68 11.00 20.22 2.12
N ILE A 69 10.01 19.58 1.53
CA ILE A 69 9.22 20.13 0.41
C ILE A 69 7.71 19.98 0.66
N PRO A 70 7.18 20.62 1.73
CA PRO A 70 5.78 20.45 2.13
C PRO A 70 4.78 20.96 1.08
N SER A 71 5.15 21.94 0.25
CA SER A 71 4.29 22.44 -0.83
C SER A 71 3.98 21.39 -1.89
N LEU A 72 4.97 20.60 -2.29
CA LEU A 72 4.81 19.54 -3.28
C LEU A 72 4.16 18.29 -2.66
N ALA A 73 4.55 17.95 -1.43
CA ALA A 73 3.99 16.83 -0.70
C ALA A 73 2.47 16.96 -0.51
N VAL A 74 1.94 18.16 -0.22
CA VAL A 74 0.49 18.40 -0.09
C VAL A 74 -0.27 18.05 -1.38
N VAL A 75 0.28 18.37 -2.55
CA VAL A 75 -0.38 18.09 -3.83
C VAL A 75 -0.43 16.59 -4.11
N LEU A 76 0.60 15.86 -3.71
CA LEU A 76 0.74 14.42 -3.97
C LEU A 76 0.05 13.54 -2.92
N LYS A 77 -0.39 14.11 -1.80
CA LYS A 77 -1.00 13.37 -0.69
C LYS A 77 -2.52 13.29 -0.80
N ALA A 78 -3.05 12.11 -0.47
CA ALA A 78 -4.48 11.83 -0.49
C ALA A 78 -5.28 12.79 0.42
N HIS A 79 -4.69 13.22 1.53
CA HIS A 79 -5.36 14.10 2.49
C HIS A 79 -4.86 15.55 2.45
N GLY A 80 -4.06 15.93 1.44
CA GLY A 80 -3.46 17.26 1.35
C GLY A 80 -2.69 17.62 2.62
N GLU A 81 -2.95 18.81 3.17
CA GLU A 81 -2.33 19.29 4.41
C GLU A 81 -2.60 18.37 5.61
N LYS A 82 -3.74 17.68 5.65
CA LYS A 82 -4.09 16.76 6.75
C LYS A 82 -3.24 15.49 6.74
N GLY A 83 -2.66 15.13 5.58
CA GLY A 83 -1.76 13.99 5.44
C GLY A 83 -0.30 14.32 5.75
N LEU A 84 0.06 15.59 5.96
CA LEU A 84 1.41 15.97 6.37
C LEU A 84 1.67 15.64 7.85
N PRO A 85 2.91 15.29 8.22
CA PRO A 85 3.34 15.28 9.61
C PRO A 85 3.09 16.68 10.23
N GLY A 86 2.15 16.79 11.17
CA GLY A 86 1.78 18.06 11.83
C GLY A 86 0.50 18.76 11.30
N GLY A 87 -0.11 18.28 10.22
CA GLY A 87 -1.40 18.74 9.71
C GLY A 87 -1.42 20.19 9.17
N LYS A 88 -2.53 20.91 9.38
CA LYS A 88 -2.83 22.25 8.84
C LYS A 88 -1.83 23.37 9.20
N LYS A 89 -0.97 23.19 10.21
CA LYS A 89 -0.06 24.25 10.68
C LYS A 89 1.35 24.03 10.12
N ARG A 90 1.59 24.67 8.97
CA ARG A 90 2.82 24.63 8.18
C ARG A 90 4.06 24.98 9.02
N GLY A 91 5.10 24.12 8.96
CA GLY A 91 6.49 24.60 9.08
C GLY A 91 7.32 24.23 10.32
N ARG A 92 6.81 23.48 11.30
CA ARG A 92 7.68 22.94 12.38
C ARG A 92 7.33 21.49 12.73
N ILE A 93 8.31 20.61 12.57
CA ILE A 93 8.31 19.27 13.18
C ILE A 93 8.09 19.48 14.67
N ARG A 94 7.05 18.88 15.25
CA ARG A 94 6.85 18.91 16.68
C ARG A 94 7.54 17.68 17.26
N LEU A 95 7.85 17.74 18.55
CA LEU A 95 8.36 16.58 19.28
C LEU A 95 7.42 15.37 19.15
N LYS A 96 6.13 15.60 18.86
CA LYS A 96 5.13 14.55 18.66
C LYS A 96 5.43 13.68 17.44
N GLU A 97 5.78 14.25 16.29
CA GLU A 97 6.06 13.47 15.08
C GLU A 97 7.39 12.72 15.20
N ILE A 98 8.41 13.32 15.83
CA ILE A 98 9.67 12.61 16.16
C ILE A 98 9.39 11.46 17.13
N LYS A 99 8.53 11.67 18.13
CA LYS A 99 8.11 10.62 19.06
C LYS A 99 7.43 9.47 18.30
N VAL A 100 6.51 9.77 17.38
CA VAL A 100 5.84 8.76 16.55
C VAL A 100 6.86 7.95 15.74
N ALA A 101 7.78 8.61 15.05
CA ALA A 101 8.85 7.96 14.28
C ALA A 101 9.75 7.10 15.18
N GLY A 102 10.15 7.62 16.35
CA GLY A 102 10.97 6.89 17.32
C GLY A 102 10.29 5.62 17.83
N TRP A 103 9.01 5.70 18.19
CA TRP A 103 8.23 4.52 18.61
C TRP A 103 8.02 3.52 17.47
N ALA A 104 7.81 3.98 16.23
CA ALA A 104 7.71 3.10 15.07
C ALA A 104 9.00 2.29 14.85
N LEU A 105 10.17 2.95 14.92
CA LEU A 105 11.46 2.26 14.82
C LEU A 105 11.71 1.33 16.00
N LEU A 106 11.37 1.74 17.22
CA LEU A 106 11.47 0.89 18.40
C LEU A 106 10.58 -0.36 18.29
N ASN A 107 9.38 -0.23 17.74
CA ASN A 107 8.48 -1.36 17.51
C ASN A 107 9.06 -2.34 16.47
N ILE A 108 9.75 -1.87 15.44
CA ILE A 108 10.48 -2.75 14.51
C ILE A 108 11.58 -3.52 15.25
N VAL A 109 12.40 -2.83 16.04
CA VAL A 109 13.44 -3.49 16.87
C VAL A 109 12.81 -4.49 17.82
N LEU A 110 11.69 -4.14 18.46
CA LEU A 110 10.93 -5.02 19.34
C LEU A 110 10.41 -6.25 18.61
N SER A 111 9.94 -6.13 17.37
CA SER A 111 9.50 -7.28 16.56
C SER A 111 10.64 -8.25 16.27
N ILE A 112 11.84 -7.74 15.97
CA ILE A 112 13.03 -8.55 15.72
C ILE A 112 13.50 -9.21 17.02
N ALA A 113 13.44 -8.49 18.14
CA ALA A 113 13.73 -9.04 19.47
C ALA A 113 12.73 -10.13 19.87
N ALA A 114 11.44 -9.93 19.59
CA ALA A 114 10.40 -10.92 19.84
C ALA A 114 10.60 -12.17 18.97
N GLN A 115 10.95 -12.01 17.70
CA GLN A 115 11.34 -13.11 16.81
C GLN A 115 12.52 -13.91 17.38
N ALA A 116 13.58 -13.21 17.82
CA ALA A 116 14.74 -13.83 18.45
C ALA A 116 14.36 -14.59 19.73
N GLY A 117 13.51 -14.00 20.57
CA GLY A 117 13.01 -14.61 21.81
C GLY A 117 12.17 -15.86 21.55
N ILE A 118 11.31 -15.85 20.54
CA ILE A 118 10.52 -17.02 20.13
C ILE A 118 11.43 -18.14 19.65
N GLU A 119 12.44 -17.84 18.83
CA GLU A 119 13.36 -18.87 18.36
C GLU A 119 14.24 -19.43 19.48
N TYR A 120 14.73 -18.56 20.36
CA TYR A 120 15.44 -18.99 21.56
C TYR A 120 14.58 -19.94 22.40
N PHE A 121 13.33 -19.55 22.69
CA PHE A 121 12.41 -20.35 23.49
C PHE A 121 12.11 -21.71 22.83
N ARG A 122 11.81 -21.73 21.52
CA ARG A 122 11.49 -22.96 20.79
C ARG A 122 12.67 -23.93 20.75
N ILE A 123 13.89 -23.43 20.55
CA ILE A 123 15.08 -24.28 20.46
C ILE A 123 15.55 -24.71 21.85
N ARG A 124 15.67 -23.77 22.80
CA ARG A 124 16.37 -24.01 24.08
C ARG A 124 15.47 -24.52 25.19
N VAL A 125 14.18 -24.16 25.17
CA VAL A 125 13.23 -24.57 26.21
C VAL A 125 12.38 -25.74 25.73
N LEU A 126 11.82 -25.65 24.53
CA LEU A 126 10.93 -26.71 24.00
C LEU A 126 11.67 -27.84 23.27
N GLY A 127 12.95 -27.65 22.92
CA GLY A 127 13.71 -28.62 22.12
C GLY A 127 13.13 -28.82 20.71
N TRP A 128 12.33 -27.88 20.22
CA TRP A 128 11.68 -27.96 18.92
C TRP A 128 12.63 -27.55 17.79
N ARG A 129 12.28 -27.96 16.56
CA ARG A 129 12.95 -27.48 15.35
C ARG A 129 12.67 -26.00 15.14
N ARG A 130 13.66 -25.26 14.62
CA ARG A 130 13.59 -23.86 14.15
C ARG A 130 12.29 -23.51 13.42
N ALA A 131 11.84 -22.26 13.53
CA ALA A 131 10.56 -21.76 13.02
C ALA A 131 10.59 -21.79 11.51
N LEU A 132 11.64 -21.18 10.95
CA LEU A 132 11.86 -21.11 9.53
C LEU A 132 12.86 -22.18 9.07
N ARG A 133 12.66 -22.67 7.84
CA ARG A 133 13.59 -23.61 7.22
C ARG A 133 14.77 -22.83 6.63
N VAL A 134 15.91 -22.91 7.31
CA VAL A 134 17.21 -22.45 6.79
C VAL A 134 17.91 -23.64 6.14
N GLN A 135 17.88 -23.71 4.82
CA GLN A 135 18.47 -24.81 4.02
C GLN A 135 19.22 -24.23 2.83
N VAL A 136 20.27 -24.93 2.39
CA VAL A 136 21.05 -24.56 1.20
C VAL A 136 20.23 -24.74 -0.07
N LYS A 137 19.41 -25.80 -0.13
CA LYS A 137 18.51 -26.06 -1.24
C LYS A 137 17.52 -24.90 -1.39
N LEU A 138 17.54 -24.26 -2.56
CA LEU A 138 16.61 -23.18 -2.88
C LEU A 138 15.17 -23.71 -2.97
N PRO A 139 14.17 -22.94 -2.51
CA PRO A 139 12.77 -23.32 -2.67
C PRO A 139 12.40 -23.30 -4.15
N MET A 140 11.62 -24.27 -4.58
CA MET A 140 11.15 -24.31 -5.97
C MET A 140 10.18 -23.14 -6.22
N PRO A 141 10.10 -22.57 -7.43
CA PRO A 141 9.19 -21.45 -7.71
C PRO A 141 7.73 -21.73 -7.30
N TRP A 142 7.25 -22.96 -7.54
CA TRP A 142 5.90 -23.38 -7.13
C TRP A 142 5.72 -23.42 -5.61
N GLU A 143 6.74 -23.84 -4.86
CA GLU A 143 6.71 -23.79 -3.39
C GLU A 143 6.66 -22.34 -2.90
N ILE A 144 7.43 -21.44 -3.51
CA ILE A 144 7.40 -20.01 -3.18
C ILE A 144 5.99 -19.46 -3.36
N VAL A 145 5.35 -19.69 -4.52
CA VAL A 145 4.01 -19.17 -4.81
C VAL A 145 2.96 -19.73 -3.85
N THR A 146 2.98 -21.04 -3.61
CA THR A 146 2.00 -21.69 -2.73
C THR A 146 2.18 -21.29 -1.26
N ASP A 147 3.42 -21.20 -0.77
CA ASP A 147 3.71 -20.73 0.58
C ASP A 147 3.32 -19.26 0.75
N LEU A 148 3.66 -18.38 -0.22
CA LEU A 148 3.25 -16.98 -0.22
C LEU A 148 1.74 -16.82 -0.14
N ALA A 149 0.98 -17.56 -0.96
CA ALA A 149 -0.48 -17.52 -0.92
C ALA A 149 -1.01 -17.90 0.46
N ARG A 150 -0.50 -18.99 1.06
CA ARG A 150 -0.90 -19.44 2.40
C ARG A 150 -0.61 -18.40 3.48
N VAL A 151 0.60 -17.83 3.52
CA VAL A 151 0.97 -16.88 4.57
C VAL A 151 0.31 -15.51 4.41
N LEU A 152 0.06 -15.06 3.17
CA LEU A 152 -0.65 -13.80 2.94
C LEU A 152 -2.13 -13.91 3.29
N LEU A 153 -2.80 -15.00 2.89
CA LEU A 153 -4.20 -15.24 3.28
C LEU A 153 -4.32 -15.41 4.80
N SER A 154 -3.41 -16.14 5.43
CA SER A 154 -3.39 -16.31 6.89
C SER A 154 -3.12 -15.00 7.62
N ARG A 155 -2.25 -14.12 7.07
CA ARG A 155 -2.04 -12.77 7.58
C ARG A 155 -3.32 -11.95 7.52
N GLU A 156 -4.05 -11.97 6.40
CA GLU A 156 -5.33 -11.25 6.27
C GLU A 156 -6.31 -11.71 7.36
N VAL A 157 -6.44 -13.03 7.55
CA VAL A 157 -7.32 -13.63 8.56
C VAL A 157 -6.93 -13.23 9.98
N LEU A 158 -5.67 -13.43 10.35
CA LEU A 158 -5.20 -13.13 11.71
C LEU A 158 -5.22 -11.63 11.99
N SER A 159 -4.82 -10.80 11.03
CA SER A 159 -4.85 -9.35 11.20
C SER A 159 -6.27 -8.87 11.46
N TYR A 160 -7.23 -9.35 10.67
CA TYR A 160 -8.64 -9.01 10.87
C TYR A 160 -9.15 -9.39 12.26
N ILE A 161 -8.93 -10.64 12.67
CA ILE A 161 -9.43 -11.15 13.96
C ILE A 161 -8.77 -10.40 15.12
N LEU A 162 -7.44 -10.30 15.13
CA LEU A 162 -6.70 -9.68 16.22
C LEU A 162 -6.93 -8.18 16.30
N HIS A 163 -7.06 -7.51 15.16
CA HIS A 163 -7.33 -6.07 15.14
C HIS A 163 -8.77 -5.76 15.57
N ARG A 164 -9.77 -6.44 15.00
CA ARG A 164 -11.19 -6.23 15.34
C ARG A 164 -11.50 -6.63 16.79
N PHE A 165 -11.12 -7.85 17.19
CA PHE A 165 -11.49 -8.38 18.50
C PHE A 165 -10.45 -8.15 19.59
N GLY A 166 -9.18 -7.87 19.25
CA GLY A 166 -8.16 -7.54 20.24
C GLY A 166 -8.08 -6.04 20.54
N CYS A 167 -8.12 -5.19 19.51
CA CYS A 167 -7.93 -3.75 19.67
C CYS A 167 -9.24 -2.93 19.68
N HIS A 168 -10.35 -3.44 19.13
CA HIS A 168 -11.62 -2.69 19.08
C HIS A 168 -12.74 -3.30 19.93
N SER A 169 -12.55 -4.52 20.45
CA SER A 169 -13.47 -5.11 21.44
C SER A 169 -12.94 -4.88 22.86
N ARG A 170 -13.54 -3.90 23.57
CA ARG A 170 -13.26 -3.66 25.00
C ARG A 170 -13.61 -4.84 25.89
N ARG A 171 -14.47 -5.75 25.44
CA ARG A 171 -14.85 -6.96 26.17
C ARG A 171 -13.74 -8.02 26.16
N SER A 172 -12.92 -8.06 25.12
CA SER A 172 -11.88 -9.07 24.96
C SER A 172 -10.62 -8.69 25.73
N ILE A 173 -10.02 -7.54 25.40
CA ILE A 173 -8.75 -7.10 26.00
C ILE A 173 -8.79 -5.58 26.26
N PRO A 174 -9.38 -5.13 27.39
CA PRO A 174 -9.60 -3.71 27.68
C PRO A 174 -8.33 -2.86 27.59
N PHE A 175 -7.21 -3.37 28.09
CA PHE A 175 -5.92 -2.68 28.10
C PHE A 175 -5.39 -2.41 26.68
N ILE A 176 -5.44 -3.43 25.80
CA ILE A 176 -4.95 -3.29 24.42
C ILE A 176 -5.87 -2.37 23.64
N ALA A 177 -7.19 -2.51 23.80
CA ALA A 177 -8.15 -1.65 23.14
C ALA A 177 -8.01 -0.17 23.54
N SER A 178 -7.85 0.11 24.83
CA SER A 178 -7.60 1.46 25.32
C SER A 178 -6.25 2.02 24.81
N SER A 179 -5.22 1.19 24.78
CA SER A 179 -3.88 1.60 24.33
C SER A 179 -3.86 1.91 22.83
N HIS A 180 -4.47 1.05 22.01
CA HIS A 180 -4.59 1.25 20.57
C HIS A 180 -5.40 2.51 20.24
N GLN A 181 -6.50 2.75 20.96
CA GLN A 181 -7.31 3.96 20.77
C GLN A 181 -6.54 5.24 21.12
N THR A 182 -5.77 5.22 22.22
CA THR A 182 -5.04 6.40 22.69
C THR A 182 -3.74 6.67 21.94
N TRP A 183 -3.12 5.65 21.35
CA TRP A 183 -1.87 5.78 20.60
C TRP A 183 -2.14 5.92 19.12
N TYR A 184 -2.73 4.89 18.51
CA TYR A 184 -2.89 4.81 17.07
C TYR A 184 -4.02 5.72 16.55
N HIS A 185 -5.19 5.70 17.19
CA HIS A 185 -6.32 6.57 16.79
C HIS A 185 -6.19 8.03 17.24
N ALA A 186 -5.13 8.36 17.99
CA ALA A 186 -4.73 9.75 18.21
C ALA A 186 -4.09 10.39 16.96
N LEU A 187 -3.73 9.58 15.96
CA LEU A 187 -3.31 10.08 14.65
C LEU A 187 -4.53 10.64 13.91
N HIS A 188 -4.36 11.81 13.29
CA HIS A 188 -5.41 12.40 12.44
C HIS A 188 -5.49 11.68 11.09
N ALA A 189 -4.35 11.30 10.52
CA ALA A 189 -4.24 10.54 9.27
C ALA A 189 -2.92 9.77 9.27
N PRO A 190 -2.83 8.65 8.52
CA PRO A 190 -1.56 7.99 8.23
C PRO A 190 -0.59 8.92 7.50
N PHE A 191 0.67 8.85 7.91
CA PHE A 191 1.80 9.49 7.24
C PHE A 191 3.03 8.55 7.32
N PRO A 192 4.11 8.79 6.56
CA PRO A 192 5.24 7.87 6.51
C PRO A 192 5.76 7.50 7.91
N LEU A 193 6.15 6.24 8.11
CA LEU A 193 6.51 5.59 9.40
C LEU A 193 5.35 5.22 10.34
N THR A 194 4.11 5.66 10.09
CA THR A 194 3.00 5.33 11.00
C THR A 194 2.53 3.87 10.95
N ALA A 195 2.92 3.09 9.93
CA ALA A 195 2.54 1.68 9.81
C ALA A 195 2.96 0.81 11.02
N HIS A 196 4.09 1.16 11.64
CA HIS A 196 4.63 0.49 12.82
C HIS A 196 4.43 1.27 14.13
N TYR A 197 3.74 2.41 14.08
CA TYR A 197 3.44 3.18 15.27
C TYR A 197 2.17 2.67 15.92
N ASP A 198 2.29 2.16 17.15
CA ASP A 198 1.19 1.87 18.07
C ASP A 198 1.81 1.62 19.45
N HIS A 199 0.99 1.42 20.48
CA HIS A 199 1.45 0.88 21.74
C HIS A 199 2.18 -0.46 21.51
N PRO A 200 3.36 -0.71 22.09
CA PRO A 200 4.19 -1.88 21.76
C PRO A 200 3.48 -3.23 21.81
N ILE A 201 2.59 -3.42 22.79
CA ILE A 201 1.80 -4.65 22.92
C ILE A 201 0.73 -4.77 21.82
N ALA A 202 0.06 -3.65 21.48
CA ALA A 202 -0.94 -3.63 20.40
C ALA A 202 -0.27 -3.84 19.04
N TYR A 203 0.91 -3.25 18.83
CA TYR A 203 1.76 -3.48 17.68
C TYR A 203 2.17 -4.96 17.54
N LEU A 204 2.65 -5.58 18.63
CA LEU A 204 3.02 -6.99 18.59
C LEU A 204 1.83 -7.88 18.23
N LEU A 205 0.65 -7.59 18.79
CA LEU A 205 -0.57 -8.37 18.54
C LEU A 205 -1.09 -8.20 17.11
N THR A 206 -1.08 -6.99 16.55
CA THR A 206 -1.75 -6.68 15.26
C THR A 206 -0.81 -6.71 14.05
N ARG A 207 0.50 -6.58 14.25
CA ARG A 207 1.50 -6.57 13.17
C ARG A 207 2.41 -7.78 13.25
N PHE A 208 3.11 -7.93 14.37
CA PHE A 208 4.11 -8.97 14.49
C PHE A 208 3.50 -10.38 14.44
N VAL A 209 2.45 -10.64 15.22
CA VAL A 209 1.81 -11.97 15.25
C VAL A 209 1.24 -12.34 13.87
N PRO A 210 0.38 -11.52 13.20
CA PRO A 210 -0.14 -11.87 11.88
C PRO A 210 0.92 -12.05 10.79
N THR A 211 2.10 -11.43 10.93
CA THR A 211 3.19 -11.60 9.96
C THR A 211 4.07 -12.82 10.28
N TYR A 212 4.55 -12.96 11.52
CA TYR A 212 5.52 -14.00 11.86
C TYR A 212 4.87 -15.35 12.16
N PHE A 213 3.69 -15.36 12.81
CA PHE A 213 3.05 -16.61 13.22
C PHE A 213 2.70 -17.52 12.04
N PRO A 214 2.08 -17.05 10.92
CA PRO A 214 1.83 -17.91 9.77
C PRO A 214 3.11 -18.51 9.17
N ALA A 215 4.17 -17.71 9.04
CA ALA A 215 5.45 -18.17 8.51
C ALA A 215 6.06 -19.27 9.38
N MET A 216 5.98 -19.12 10.70
CA MET A 216 6.39 -20.12 11.67
C MET A 216 5.49 -21.37 11.63
N PHE A 217 4.17 -21.19 11.55
CA PHE A 217 3.19 -22.29 11.56
C PHE A 217 3.35 -23.21 10.35
N PHE A 218 3.44 -22.63 9.15
CA PHE A 218 3.68 -23.39 7.92
C PHE A 218 5.15 -23.76 7.70
N ARG A 219 6.06 -23.26 8.56
CA ARG A 219 7.50 -23.53 8.52
C ARG A 219 8.10 -23.27 7.12
N ILE A 220 7.80 -22.11 6.56
CA ILE A 220 8.23 -21.76 5.20
C ILE A 220 9.76 -21.65 5.08
N HIS A 221 10.28 -21.68 3.86
CA HIS A 221 11.70 -21.46 3.61
C HIS A 221 12.10 -20.02 3.96
N LEU A 222 13.31 -19.83 4.51
CA LEU A 222 13.77 -18.49 4.95
C LEU A 222 13.80 -17.46 3.81
N LEU A 223 14.21 -17.87 2.61
CA LEU A 223 14.15 -17.01 1.43
C LEU A 223 12.72 -16.61 1.05
N THR A 224 11.77 -17.55 1.14
CA THR A 224 10.33 -17.25 0.93
C THR A 224 9.82 -16.29 1.99
N PHE A 225 10.28 -16.43 3.24
CA PHE A 225 9.96 -15.49 4.31
C PHE A 225 10.53 -14.08 4.04
N PHE A 226 11.75 -13.94 3.54
CA PHE A 226 12.31 -12.64 3.16
C PHE A 226 11.53 -11.99 2.01
N LEU A 227 11.15 -12.75 1.00
CA LEU A 227 10.30 -12.26 -0.09
C LEU A 227 8.92 -11.82 0.44
N TYR A 228 8.28 -12.65 1.27
CA TYR A 228 7.03 -12.34 1.94
C TYR A 228 7.12 -11.04 2.76
N LEU A 229 8.17 -10.91 3.57
CA LEU A 229 8.42 -9.74 4.41
C LEU A 229 8.70 -8.49 3.57
N ALA A 230 9.39 -8.62 2.44
CA ALA A 230 9.63 -7.52 1.50
C ALA A 230 8.32 -7.05 0.87
N LEU A 231 7.45 -7.96 0.41
CA LEU A 231 6.12 -7.62 -0.13
C LEU A 231 5.27 -6.87 0.90
N ILE A 232 5.25 -7.34 2.15
CA ILE A 232 4.55 -6.65 3.25
C ILE A 232 5.17 -5.29 3.54
N SER A 233 6.49 -5.19 3.56
CA SER A 233 7.20 -3.93 3.84
C SER A 233 6.92 -2.88 2.77
N ILE A 234 6.87 -3.29 1.51
CA ILE A 234 6.47 -2.44 0.37
C ILE A 234 5.00 -2.01 0.52
N GLU A 235 4.11 -2.96 0.82
CA GLU A 235 2.70 -2.67 1.10
C GLU A 235 2.55 -1.64 2.21
N GLU A 236 3.21 -1.85 3.35
CA GLU A 236 3.16 -0.96 4.52
C GLU A 236 3.78 0.40 4.24
N THR A 237 4.85 0.46 3.44
CA THR A 237 5.43 1.74 3.02
C THR A 237 4.41 2.56 2.26
N PHE A 238 3.80 1.98 1.22
CA PHE A 238 2.89 2.74 0.37
C PHE A 238 1.53 2.99 1.02
N ALA A 239 0.98 1.99 1.71
CA ALA A 239 -0.32 2.09 2.37
C ALA A 239 -0.38 3.18 3.45
N TYR A 240 0.73 3.46 4.12
CA TYR A 240 0.80 4.45 5.20
C TYR A 240 1.58 5.70 4.82
N SER A 241 2.09 5.78 3.60
CA SER A 241 2.80 6.97 3.11
C SER A 241 1.91 8.21 3.00
N GLY A 242 0.59 8.00 2.85
CA GLY A 242 -0.39 9.05 2.54
C GLY A 242 -0.30 9.57 1.09
N TYR A 243 0.62 9.04 0.27
CA TYR A 243 0.82 9.44 -1.12
C TYR A 243 -0.14 8.73 -2.07
N VAL A 244 -0.68 9.47 -3.04
CA VAL A 244 -1.44 8.91 -4.17
C VAL A 244 -0.43 8.52 -5.25
N LEU A 245 0.20 7.35 -5.09
CA LEU A 245 1.17 6.86 -6.08
C LEU A 245 0.45 6.23 -7.29
N ARG A 246 0.49 6.98 -8.40
CA ARG A 246 -0.19 6.73 -9.69
C ARG A 246 0.20 5.46 -10.49
N PRO A 247 1.33 4.75 -10.27
CA PRO A 247 1.61 3.49 -10.98
C PRO A 247 1.10 2.22 -10.27
N ALA A 248 0.81 2.29 -8.96
CA ALA A 248 0.49 1.13 -8.11
C ALA A 248 -1.01 1.03 -7.75
N SER A 249 -1.83 1.76 -8.50
CA SER A 249 -3.06 2.43 -8.02
C SER A 249 -4.21 1.50 -7.66
N PHE A 250 -4.30 0.31 -8.26
CA PHE A 250 -5.48 -0.53 -8.03
C PHE A 250 -5.39 -1.30 -6.71
N PHE A 251 -4.33 -2.10 -6.52
CA PHE A 251 -4.19 -2.92 -5.32
C PHE A 251 -3.68 -2.11 -4.13
N LEU A 252 -2.52 -1.46 -4.28
CA LEU A 252 -1.89 -0.70 -3.20
C LEU A 252 -2.67 0.58 -2.86
N GLY A 253 -3.26 1.25 -3.86
CA GLY A 253 -4.15 2.39 -3.61
C GLY A 253 -5.41 2.00 -2.84
N GLY A 254 -5.99 0.83 -3.14
CA GLY A 254 -7.10 0.27 -2.35
C GLY A 254 -6.72 -0.06 -0.90
N VAL A 255 -5.49 -0.52 -0.67
CA VAL A 255 -4.93 -0.77 0.67
C VAL A 255 -4.74 0.54 1.43
N ALA A 256 -4.13 1.55 0.81
CA ALA A 256 -3.90 2.86 1.41
C ALA A 256 -5.22 3.51 1.86
N ARG A 257 -6.22 3.57 0.97
CA ARG A 257 -7.54 4.15 1.29
C ARG A 257 -8.23 3.46 2.46
N ARG A 258 -8.08 2.13 2.58
CA ARG A 258 -8.65 1.38 3.71
C ARG A 258 -7.93 1.69 5.02
N ALA A 259 -6.60 1.78 4.99
CA ALA A 259 -5.81 2.19 6.14
C ALA A 259 -6.17 3.60 6.61
N ASP A 260 -6.32 4.54 5.67
CA ASP A 260 -6.75 5.91 5.95
C ASP A 260 -8.15 5.92 6.58
N ARG A 261 -9.11 5.24 5.95
CA ARG A 261 -10.49 5.20 6.40
C ARG A 261 -10.65 4.56 7.78
N HIS A 262 -9.82 3.57 8.12
CA HIS A 262 -9.80 2.97 9.46
C HIS A 262 -9.51 4.01 10.54
N VAL A 263 -8.51 4.86 10.32
CA VAL A 263 -8.14 5.95 11.25
C VAL A 263 -9.23 7.04 11.26
N LEU A 264 -9.73 7.44 10.09
CA LEU A 264 -10.75 8.48 9.98
C LEU A 264 -12.07 8.09 10.65
N CYS A 265 -12.49 6.82 10.52
CA CYS A 265 -13.69 6.32 11.16
C CYS A 265 -13.50 5.93 12.63
N GLN A 266 -12.31 6.19 13.21
CA GLN A 266 -11.98 5.88 14.61
C GLN A 266 -12.20 4.39 14.95
N GLY A 267 -11.77 3.50 14.05
CA GLY A 267 -11.81 2.06 14.30
C GLY A 267 -13.17 1.38 14.10
N LYS A 268 -14.16 2.07 13.53
CA LYS A 268 -15.49 1.48 13.27
C LYS A 268 -15.51 0.43 12.14
N GLY A 269 -14.47 0.36 11.31
CA GLY A 269 -14.36 -0.64 10.24
C GLY A 269 -13.00 -0.64 9.53
N ASN A 270 -12.88 -1.49 8.49
CA ASN A 270 -11.64 -1.72 7.72
C ASN A 270 -10.47 -2.23 8.58
N PHE A 271 -10.65 -3.38 9.23
CA PHE A 271 -9.65 -3.97 10.13
C PHE A 271 -8.55 -4.74 9.41
N GLY A 272 -8.85 -5.32 8.25
CA GLY A 272 -7.98 -6.18 7.47
C GLY A 272 -7.01 -5.41 6.56
N PRO A 273 -5.76 -5.89 6.41
CA PRO A 273 -4.77 -5.31 5.49
C PRO A 273 -5.26 -5.20 4.04
N TRP A 274 -6.03 -6.17 3.55
CA TRP A 274 -6.59 -6.17 2.19
C TRP A 274 -8.10 -5.92 2.15
N GLY A 275 -8.77 -5.93 3.30
CA GLY A 275 -10.20 -5.70 3.42
C GLY A 275 -11.04 -6.82 2.81
N LEU A 276 -10.45 -8.00 2.57
CA LEU A 276 -11.18 -9.16 2.07
C LEU A 276 -12.17 -9.64 3.12
N LEU A 277 -11.71 -9.78 4.37
CA LEU A 277 -12.58 -10.16 5.47
C LEU A 277 -13.54 -9.06 5.89
N ASP A 278 -13.17 -7.79 5.75
CA ASP A 278 -14.11 -6.69 5.97
C ASP A 278 -15.29 -6.73 5.00
N ARG A 279 -15.06 -7.15 3.75
CA ARG A 279 -16.14 -7.40 2.77
C ARG A 279 -16.99 -8.60 3.14
N ILE A 280 -16.36 -9.72 3.48
CA ILE A 280 -17.07 -10.96 3.82
C ILE A 280 -17.91 -10.78 5.10
N CYS A 281 -17.38 -10.09 6.10
CA CYS A 281 -18.01 -9.91 7.41
C CYS A 281 -18.83 -8.62 7.52
N GLY A 282 -18.95 -7.83 6.45
CA GLY A 282 -19.71 -6.58 6.44
C GLY A 282 -19.17 -5.46 7.34
N SER A 283 -17.86 -5.44 7.61
CA SER A 283 -17.21 -4.43 8.47
C SER A 283 -16.45 -3.35 7.69
N ASN A 284 -16.75 -3.17 6.41
CA ASN A 284 -16.27 -2.00 5.68
C ASN A 284 -16.97 -0.75 6.22
N ALA A 285 -16.22 0.18 6.80
CA ALA A 285 -16.78 1.50 7.09
C ALA A 285 -17.07 2.20 5.76
N VAL A 286 -18.31 2.65 5.59
CA VAL A 286 -18.76 3.56 4.54
C VAL A 286 -18.55 4.98 5.08
N MET A 287 -17.88 5.85 4.32
CA MET A 287 -17.80 7.26 4.72
C MET A 287 -19.12 7.96 4.39
N GLU A 288 -19.43 9.06 5.05
CA GLU A 288 -20.59 9.89 4.68
C GLU A 288 -20.49 10.29 3.20
N GLU A 289 -21.63 10.41 2.51
CA GLU A 289 -21.71 10.55 1.04
C GLU A 289 -20.80 11.66 0.47
N GLU A 290 -20.60 12.74 1.24
CA GLU A 290 -19.73 13.87 0.88
C GLU A 290 -18.24 13.51 0.76
N ASP A 291 -17.75 12.55 1.55
CA ASP A 291 -16.35 12.13 1.49
C ASP A 291 -16.13 11.06 0.41
N GLU A 292 -17.17 10.27 0.09
CA GLU A 292 -17.14 9.37 -1.07
C GLU A 292 -17.17 10.11 -2.40
N GLU A 293 -17.95 11.19 -2.52
CA GLU A 293 -17.97 12.01 -3.73
C GLU A 293 -16.62 12.68 -3.99
N LYS A 294 -15.98 13.21 -2.95
CA LYS A 294 -14.61 13.76 -3.04
C LYS A 294 -13.60 12.69 -3.45
N ASP A 295 -13.71 11.46 -2.95
CA ASP A 295 -12.82 10.37 -3.36
C ASP A 295 -13.06 9.93 -4.82
N LYS A 296 -14.32 9.89 -5.27
CA LYS A 296 -14.69 9.58 -6.67
C LYS A 296 -14.28 10.70 -7.64
N GLU A 297 -14.36 11.96 -7.22
CA GLU A 297 -13.86 13.11 -8.00
C GLU A 297 -12.34 13.07 -8.14
N ARG A 298 -11.61 12.76 -7.07
CA ARG A 298 -10.14 12.57 -7.12
C ARG A 298 -9.76 11.47 -8.11
N GLU A 299 -10.48 10.35 -8.16
CA GLU A 299 -10.22 9.27 -9.11
C GLU A 299 -10.43 9.74 -10.55
N LYS A 300 -11.50 10.50 -10.83
CA LYS A 300 -11.77 11.05 -12.16
C LYS A 300 -10.74 12.09 -12.59
N ASP A 301 -10.30 12.95 -11.69
CA ASP A 301 -9.29 13.98 -11.99
C ASP A 301 -7.90 13.36 -12.18
N THR A 302 -7.59 12.29 -11.44
CA THR A 302 -6.34 11.53 -11.59
C THR A 302 -6.29 10.77 -12.91
N VAL A 303 -7.39 10.15 -13.35
CA VAL A 303 -7.48 9.45 -14.65
C VAL A 303 -7.36 10.45 -15.80
N LYS A 304 -8.03 11.60 -15.73
CA LYS A 304 -7.93 12.68 -16.74
C LYS A 304 -6.53 13.30 -16.81
N GLY A 305 -5.84 13.44 -15.67
CA GLY A 305 -4.46 13.93 -15.63
C GLY A 305 -3.48 13.01 -16.37
N ASN A 306 -3.61 11.69 -16.18
CA ASN A 306 -2.79 10.70 -16.88
C ASN A 306 -3.07 10.64 -18.39
N GLU A 307 -4.32 10.83 -18.83
CA GLU A 307 -4.64 10.93 -20.26
C GLU A 307 -4.00 12.16 -20.91
N LYS A 308 -3.95 13.29 -20.19
CA LYS A 308 -3.26 14.52 -20.64
C LYS A 308 -1.74 14.38 -20.65
N GLU A 309 -1.15 13.81 -19.61
CA GLU A 309 0.31 13.63 -19.52
C GLU A 309 0.81 12.65 -20.60
N LYS A 310 0.07 11.56 -20.83
CA LYS A 310 0.37 10.58 -21.87
C LYS A 310 0.16 11.13 -23.29
N SER A 311 -0.84 11.97 -23.51
CA SER A 311 -1.00 12.67 -24.79
C SER A 311 0.08 13.73 -25.02
N THR A 312 0.56 14.39 -23.97
CA THR A 312 1.67 15.35 -24.07
C THR A 312 3.01 14.65 -24.34
N GLU A 313 3.25 13.47 -23.77
CA GLU A 313 4.43 12.63 -24.09
C GLU A 313 4.40 12.10 -25.53
N ILE A 314 3.23 11.67 -26.02
CA ILE A 314 3.07 11.20 -27.41
C ILE A 314 3.33 12.36 -28.39
N ILE A 315 2.76 13.55 -28.13
CA ILE A 315 3.01 14.76 -28.94
C ILE A 315 4.50 15.18 -28.86
N GLY A 316 5.13 15.03 -27.69
CA GLY A 316 6.56 15.30 -27.50
C GLY A 316 7.47 14.34 -28.29
N GLN A 317 7.11 13.06 -28.39
CA GLN A 317 7.84 12.09 -29.22
C GLN A 317 7.62 12.35 -30.72
N GLU A 318 6.41 12.70 -31.13
CA GLU A 318 6.07 13.02 -32.52
C GLU A 318 6.81 14.28 -33.02
N ASN A 319 6.93 15.30 -32.17
CA ASN A 319 7.73 16.51 -32.44
C ASN A 319 9.24 16.25 -32.51
N ASN A 320 9.72 15.22 -31.80
CA ASN A 320 11.13 14.86 -31.82
C ASN A 320 11.49 14.02 -33.07
N ILE A 321 10.55 13.22 -33.56
CA ILE A 321 10.69 12.46 -34.82
C ILE A 321 10.66 13.41 -36.03
N THR A 322 9.79 14.43 -36.02
CA THR A 322 9.75 15.46 -37.06
C THR A 322 10.99 16.37 -37.05
N ASN A 323 11.53 16.72 -35.88
CA ASN A 323 12.79 17.48 -35.81
C ASN A 323 14.02 16.67 -36.23
N HIS A 324 14.02 15.35 -36.04
CA HIS A 324 15.11 14.49 -36.52
C HIS A 324 15.11 14.32 -38.04
N HIS A 325 13.97 14.54 -38.70
CA HIS A 325 13.86 14.49 -40.16
C HIS A 325 14.32 15.78 -40.85
N ASN A 326 14.32 16.92 -40.13
CA ASN A 326 14.72 18.23 -40.67
C ASN A 326 16.24 18.52 -40.61
N ASN A 327 17.05 17.59 -40.07
CA ASN A 327 18.50 17.79 -39.88
C ASN A 327 19.37 16.84 -40.71
N GLU A 328 18.79 16.03 -41.60
CA GLU A 328 19.52 15.25 -42.59
C GLU A 328 19.15 15.71 -44.00
N GLY A 329 20.05 16.52 -44.59
CA GLY A 329 20.34 16.57 -46.03
C GLY A 329 19.19 16.71 -47.03
N GLU A 330 18.96 17.95 -47.46
CA GLU A 330 18.73 18.39 -48.85
C GLU A 330 18.66 17.29 -49.93
N ASN A 331 17.45 17.04 -50.46
CA ASN A 331 17.14 16.94 -51.89
C ASN A 331 15.62 16.89 -52.12
N ASP A 332 15.17 17.78 -53.01
CA ASP A 332 13.85 17.98 -53.61
C ASP A 332 12.81 16.85 -53.59
N GLU A 333 11.65 17.11 -52.97
CA GLU A 333 10.32 17.04 -53.62
C GLU A 333 9.25 17.62 -52.67
N VAL A 334 8.61 18.72 -53.08
CA VAL A 334 7.48 19.31 -52.33
C VAL A 334 6.24 18.46 -52.58
N ILE A 335 5.86 17.64 -51.59
CA ILE A 335 4.52 17.04 -51.52
C ILE A 335 3.75 17.83 -50.47
N GLU A 336 2.87 18.70 -50.95
CA GLU A 336 1.92 19.45 -50.13
C GLU A 336 0.85 18.46 -49.62
N ILE A 337 0.95 18.09 -48.34
CA ILE A 337 -0.05 17.25 -47.68
C ILE A 337 -1.03 18.17 -46.95
N ASP A 338 -2.27 18.19 -47.44
CA ASP A 338 -3.37 18.99 -46.90
C ASP A 338 -3.78 18.50 -45.50
N ILE A 339 -3.50 19.32 -44.49
CA ILE A 339 -3.72 19.03 -43.07
C ILE A 339 -5.23 18.93 -42.75
N ASP A 340 -6.11 19.49 -43.58
CA ASP A 340 -7.56 19.44 -43.40
C ASP A 340 -8.18 18.07 -43.75
N GLU A 341 -7.48 17.22 -44.50
CA GLU A 341 -7.95 15.88 -44.87
C GLU A 341 -7.70 14.85 -43.75
N ILE A 342 -6.61 15.00 -42.98
CA ILE A 342 -6.28 14.14 -41.82
C ILE A 342 -7.20 14.44 -40.64
N ALA A 343 -7.55 15.72 -40.42
CA ALA A 343 -8.50 16.12 -39.38
C ALA A 343 -9.90 15.51 -39.60
N LYS A 344 -10.32 15.31 -40.86
CA LYS A 344 -11.59 14.65 -41.20
C LYS A 344 -11.58 13.13 -40.98
N MET A 345 -10.42 12.47 -40.95
CA MET A 345 -10.34 11.03 -40.66
C MET A 345 -10.40 10.69 -39.16
N ILE A 346 -10.08 11.65 -38.28
CA ILE A 346 -10.09 11.44 -36.82
C ILE A 346 -11.49 11.65 -36.22
N GLU A 347 -12.36 12.44 -36.86
CA GLU A 347 -13.75 12.63 -36.43
C GLU A 347 -14.75 11.77 -37.24
N ALA A 348 -14.82 10.47 -36.93
CA ALA A 348 -15.96 9.62 -37.32
C ALA A 348 -16.72 9.10 -36.09
N PRO A 349 -18.06 8.95 -36.17
CA PRO A 349 -18.95 9.19 -35.04
C PRO A 349 -19.13 7.99 -34.11
N LYS A 350 -19.26 8.27 -32.80
CA LYS A 350 -19.83 7.36 -31.79
C LYS A 350 -21.14 6.75 -32.31
N ARG A 351 -21.11 5.46 -32.64
CA ARG A 351 -22.32 4.67 -32.93
C ARG A 351 -23.24 4.68 -31.70
N ARG A 352 -24.38 5.36 -31.84
CA ARG A 352 -25.60 5.17 -31.05
C ARG A 352 -26.10 3.74 -31.22
N SER A 353 -26.10 2.93 -30.17
CA SER A 353 -27.02 1.79 -30.09
C SER A 353 -28.36 2.29 -29.56
N ARG A 354 -29.32 2.45 -30.48
CA ARG A 354 -30.75 2.55 -30.19
C ARG A 354 -31.29 1.14 -30.04
N THR A 355 -31.81 0.80 -28.87
CA THR A 355 -32.89 -0.19 -28.72
C THR A 355 -34.15 0.56 -28.31
N SER A 356 -35.10 0.69 -29.25
CA SER A 356 -36.51 0.94 -28.92
C SER A 356 -37.08 -0.38 -28.41
N SER A 357 -37.92 -0.47 -27.38
CA SER A 357 -39.27 0.08 -27.32
C SER A 357 -39.89 -0.45 -26.02
N ARG A 358 -40.50 0.40 -25.18
CA ARG A 358 -41.96 0.40 -24.95
C ARG A 358 -42.36 1.54 -24.01
N LYS A 359 -43.32 2.35 -24.50
CA LYS A 359 -43.99 3.44 -23.77
C LYS A 359 -44.93 2.86 -22.70
N SER A 360 -44.97 3.48 -21.53
CA SER A 360 -46.21 3.86 -20.85
C SER A 360 -45.88 4.99 -19.88
N GLY A 361 -46.65 6.08 -19.95
CA GLY A 361 -46.34 7.34 -19.28
C GLY A 361 -46.95 7.47 -17.90
N THR A 362 -46.52 8.49 -17.15
CA THR A 362 -47.37 9.44 -16.43
C THR A 362 -46.51 10.53 -15.76
N THR A 363 -46.85 11.76 -16.13
CA THR A 363 -46.78 13.09 -15.45
C THR A 363 -45.86 13.34 -14.22
N PRO A 364 -45.15 14.49 -14.17
CA PRO A 364 -44.34 14.90 -13.02
C PRO A 364 -45.13 15.72 -12.00
N VAL A 365 -45.11 15.32 -10.74
CA VAL A 365 -45.59 16.13 -9.62
C VAL A 365 -44.45 17.02 -9.09
N LYS A 366 -44.60 18.33 -9.29
CA LYS A 366 -43.82 19.38 -8.62
C LYS A 366 -43.99 19.27 -7.10
N ARG A 367 -42.93 18.99 -6.35
CA ARG A 367 -42.88 19.27 -4.91
C ARG A 367 -41.95 20.44 -4.61
N ARG A 368 -42.58 21.49 -4.10
CA ARG A 368 -42.09 22.78 -3.65
C ARG A 368 -41.30 22.61 -2.35
N LEU A 369 -39.98 22.79 -2.39
CA LEU A 369 -39.16 22.91 -1.19
C LEU A 369 -39.40 24.29 -0.56
N LYS A 370 -40.06 24.32 0.60
CA LYS A 370 -40.15 25.48 1.47
C LYS A 370 -38.79 25.64 2.18
N ARG A 371 -38.11 26.76 1.89
CA ARG A 371 -37.03 27.32 2.72
C ARG A 371 -37.56 27.60 4.13
N GLY A 372 -36.96 26.99 5.13
CA GLY A 372 -37.05 27.41 6.53
C GLY A 372 -35.66 27.80 7.03
N ARG A 373 -35.43 29.11 7.22
CA ARG A 373 -34.33 29.66 8.02
C ARG A 373 -34.66 29.46 9.49
N ARG A 374 -33.69 29.03 10.31
CA ARG A 374 -33.53 29.48 11.71
C ARG A 374 -32.10 29.19 12.22
N SER A 375 -31.37 30.29 12.40
CA SER A 375 -30.47 30.69 13.50
C SER A 375 -29.77 29.65 14.41
N HIS A 376 -28.45 29.79 14.49
CA HIS A 376 -27.60 29.94 15.70
C HIS A 376 -28.18 29.51 17.06
N ASP A 377 -27.56 28.53 17.72
CA ASP A 377 -26.58 28.68 18.82
C ASP A 377 -26.46 27.37 19.62
N GLY A 378 -25.30 27.14 20.25
CA GLY A 378 -25.17 26.20 21.37
C GLY A 378 -24.12 25.10 21.23
N TYR A 379 -22.90 25.39 21.69
CA TYR A 379 -21.96 24.40 22.20
C TYR A 379 -22.58 23.69 23.42
N ASP A 380 -22.54 22.35 23.48
CA ASP A 380 -22.47 21.67 24.77
C ASP A 380 -21.79 20.29 24.69
N HIS A 381 -20.93 20.04 25.67
CA HIS A 381 -20.18 18.80 25.87
C HIS A 381 -21.06 17.80 26.63
N GLY A 382 -21.32 16.63 26.06
CA GLY A 382 -22.13 15.58 26.69
C GLY A 382 -21.37 14.27 26.86
N ASP A 383 -20.95 13.98 28.09
CA ASP A 383 -20.47 12.70 28.58
C ASP A 383 -21.58 11.63 28.50
N TYR A 384 -21.34 10.54 27.77
CA TYR A 384 -22.26 9.39 27.75
C TYR A 384 -21.77 8.28 28.67
N ASN A 385 -22.36 8.27 29.86
CA ASN A 385 -22.24 7.22 30.88
C ASN A 385 -23.29 6.12 30.58
N TRP A 386 -22.86 4.96 30.09
CA TRP A 386 -23.76 3.85 29.73
C TRP A 386 -23.78 2.82 30.87
N ARG A 387 -24.89 2.78 31.63
CA ARG A 387 -25.22 1.67 32.55
C ARG A 387 -26.14 0.66 31.83
N PRO A 388 -25.94 -0.66 32.00
CA PRO A 388 -26.86 -1.66 31.46
C PRO A 388 -28.07 -1.82 32.38
N ARG A 389 -29.27 -1.88 31.80
CA ARG A 389 -30.46 -2.43 32.47
C ARG A 389 -30.48 -3.93 32.25
N HIS A 390 -30.60 -4.67 33.35
CA HIS A 390 -31.19 -5.99 33.38
C HIS A 390 -32.68 -5.84 33.07
N ASP A 391 -33.18 -6.68 32.17
CA ASP A 391 -34.27 -7.63 32.41
C ASP A 391 -34.26 -8.68 31.29
#